data_AF-A0A2R8ABZ1-F1
#
_entry.id   AF-A0A2R8ABZ1-F1
#
_cell.length_a   1.000
_cell.length_b   1.000
_cell.length_c   1.000
_cell.angle_alpha   90.00
_cell.angle_beta   90.00
_cell.angle_gamma   90.00
#
_symmetry.space_group_name_H-M   'P 1'
#
loop_
_entity.id
_entity.type
_entity.pdbx_description
1 polymer ?
#
loop_
_entity_poly.entity_id
_entity_poly.type
_entity_poly.pdbx_seq_one_letter_code
_entity_poly.pdbx_strand_id
1 'polypeptide(L)'
;MIRASLLLSGCTALVLSGCATTGPSGPSPIVLAAGAAPMGVDCAVMEMTAEPGEAAIGLTEAQSALMGHWVQGMWESGVCHTLSVEDIQADGTARVVFANGPSAVAPPTARRVTGTVSESGILRFTLPDGAEVSYALDGEILRGVLRRDGTMSPVALTRG
;
A
#
# COMPACT_ATOMS: atom_id res chain seq x y z
N MET A 1 -13.80 -70.29 24.01
CA MET A 1 -12.67 -69.98 23.12
C MET A 1 -13.28 -69.75 21.72
N ILE A 2 -13.09 -68.71 20.91
CA ILE A 2 -12.32 -67.46 20.88
C ILE A 2 -13.04 -66.53 19.85
N ARG A 3 -13.25 -65.27 20.26
CA ARG A 3 -13.29 -63.97 19.54
C ARG A 3 -14.03 -63.78 18.19
N ALA A 4 -15.00 -62.87 18.23
CA ALA A 4 -15.40 -61.96 17.14
C ALA A 4 -15.40 -60.50 17.67
N SER A 5 -15.43 -59.53 16.74
CA SER A 5 -15.42 -58.05 16.88
C SER A 5 -14.06 -57.40 16.59
N LEU A 6 -13.72 -57.09 15.32
CA LEU A 6 -14.10 -55.92 14.50
C LEU A 6 -13.56 -54.57 15.02
N LEU A 7 -12.41 -54.21 14.45
CA LEU A 7 -11.96 -52.91 13.96
C LEU A 7 -12.27 -51.66 14.83
N LEU A 8 -11.22 -51.19 15.51
CA LEU A 8 -11.18 -49.90 16.18
C LEU A 8 -11.43 -48.76 15.20
N SER A 9 -12.51 -48.04 15.52
CA SER A 9 -12.93 -46.77 14.96
C SER A 9 -11.96 -45.63 15.32
N GLY A 10 -11.58 -44.86 14.29
CA GLY A 10 -11.59 -43.40 14.29
C GLY A 10 -10.84 -42.64 15.39
N CYS A 11 -9.72 -42.03 15.01
CA CYS A 11 -9.43 -40.63 15.36
C CYS A 11 -8.41 -40.07 14.35
N THR A 12 -8.89 -39.79 13.14
CA THR A 12 -8.17 -38.88 12.23
C THR A 12 -8.32 -37.48 12.80
N ALA A 13 -7.35 -37.06 13.61
CA ALA A 13 -7.23 -35.68 14.03
C ALA A 13 -6.86 -34.84 12.79
N LEU A 14 -7.86 -34.30 12.10
CA LEU A 14 -7.67 -33.18 11.19
C LEU A 14 -7.23 -31.99 12.03
N VAL A 15 -5.93 -31.73 12.05
CA VAL A 15 -5.37 -30.46 12.48
C VAL A 15 -5.79 -29.44 11.43
N LEU A 16 -6.89 -28.72 11.71
CA LEU A 16 -7.21 -27.48 11.03
C LEU A 16 -6.10 -26.49 11.39
N SER A 17 -5.04 -26.45 10.58
CA SER A 17 -4.14 -25.31 10.53
C SER A 17 -4.98 -24.09 10.21
N GLY A 18 -5.23 -23.27 11.24
CA GLY A 18 -5.90 -22.00 11.07
C GLY A 18 -5.14 -21.18 10.03
N CYS A 19 -5.86 -20.72 9.01
CA CYS A 19 -5.40 -19.61 8.20
C CYS A 19 -5.26 -18.41 9.14
N ALA A 20 -4.07 -18.22 9.69
CA ALA A 20 -3.64 -16.92 10.16
C ALA A 20 -3.57 -16.04 8.91
N THR A 21 -4.68 -15.36 8.59
CA THR A 21 -4.63 -14.16 7.77
C THR A 21 -3.79 -13.18 8.55
N THR A 22 -2.48 -13.25 8.34
CA THR A 22 -1.54 -12.23 8.75
C THR A 22 -1.83 -11.02 7.87
N GLY A 23 -2.88 -10.26 8.21
CA GLY A 23 -3.05 -8.93 7.69
C GLY A 23 -1.77 -8.14 8.01
N PRO A 24 -1.28 -7.28 7.11
CA PRO A 24 -0.06 -6.52 7.36
C PRO A 24 -0.25 -5.65 8.60
N SER A 25 0.32 -6.13 9.71
CA SER A 25 0.13 -5.59 11.04
C SER A 25 1.08 -4.42 11.23
N GLY A 26 0.55 -3.21 11.11
CA GLY A 26 1.26 -1.97 11.37
C GLY A 26 0.28 -0.83 11.62
N PRO A 27 0.68 0.21 12.36
CA PRO A 27 -0.19 1.36 12.61
C PRO A 27 -0.69 1.99 11.29
N SER A 28 -1.93 2.50 11.31
CA SER A 28 -2.57 3.08 10.13
C SER A 28 -1.83 4.35 9.67
N PRO A 29 -1.56 4.52 8.36
CA PRO A 29 -0.98 5.75 7.82
C PRO A 29 -1.80 7.00 8.16
N ILE A 30 -3.12 6.86 8.32
CA ILE A 30 -4.01 7.98 8.70
C ILE A 30 -3.58 8.60 10.03
N VAL A 31 -3.31 7.76 11.03
CA VAL A 31 -2.91 8.20 12.38
C VAL A 31 -1.48 8.75 12.35
N LEU A 32 -0.60 8.06 11.63
CA LEU A 32 0.83 8.39 11.60
C LEU A 32 1.12 9.69 10.83
N ALA A 33 0.33 10.01 9.80
CA ALA A 33 0.50 11.18 8.95
C ALA A 33 -0.56 12.27 9.20
N ALA A 34 -1.25 12.23 10.35
CA ALA A 34 -2.31 13.18 10.70
C ALA A 34 -1.83 14.65 10.70
N GLY A 35 -0.54 14.89 11.01
CA GLY A 35 0.06 16.23 11.02
C GLY A 35 0.54 16.73 9.65
N ALA A 36 0.59 15.89 8.62
CA ALA A 36 0.99 16.31 7.27
C ALA A 36 -0.15 17.07 6.58
N ALA A 37 0.18 17.93 5.62
CA ALA A 37 -0.81 18.61 4.79
C ALA A 37 -0.37 18.56 3.32
N PRO A 38 -1.31 18.41 2.37
CA PRO A 38 -1.00 18.60 0.96
C PRO A 38 -0.50 20.02 0.70
N MET A 39 0.34 20.17 -0.30
CA MET A 39 0.79 21.48 -0.74
C MET A 39 -0.31 22.22 -1.50
N GLY A 40 -0.45 23.52 -1.22
CA GLY A 40 -1.34 24.39 -1.98
C GLY A 40 -0.80 24.86 -3.33
N VAL A 41 0.32 24.30 -3.81
CA VAL A 41 0.95 24.65 -5.09
C VAL A 41 1.42 23.38 -5.80
N ASP A 42 1.47 23.44 -7.14
CA ASP A 42 1.89 22.31 -7.96
C ASP A 42 3.36 21.97 -7.72
N CYS A 43 3.59 20.69 -7.40
CA CYS A 43 4.89 20.15 -7.06
C CYS A 43 5.49 19.46 -8.29
N ALA A 44 6.67 19.92 -8.73
CA ALA A 44 7.34 19.34 -9.88
C ALA A 44 7.94 17.96 -9.53
N VAL A 45 7.51 16.93 -10.25
CA VAL A 45 8.05 15.57 -10.21
C VAL A 45 8.38 15.08 -11.60
N MET A 46 9.23 14.05 -11.71
CA MET A 46 9.37 13.34 -12.99
C MET A 46 8.11 12.49 -13.20
N GLU A 47 7.44 12.69 -14.33
CA GLU A 47 6.30 11.86 -14.70
C GLU A 47 6.78 10.58 -15.41
N MET A 48 6.10 9.47 -15.14
CA MET A 48 6.14 8.30 -16.01
C MET A 48 4.79 8.20 -16.70
N THR A 49 4.81 7.86 -17.99
CA THR A 49 3.57 7.52 -18.70
C THR A 49 2.86 6.41 -17.94
N ALA A 50 1.66 6.72 -17.47
CA ALA A 50 0.79 5.76 -16.83
C ALA A 50 0.20 4.85 -17.91
N GLU A 51 0.17 3.56 -17.64
CA GLU A 51 -0.61 2.61 -18.44
C GLU A 51 -1.83 2.22 -17.60
N PRO A 52 -3.02 2.77 -17.90
CA PRO A 52 -4.20 2.50 -17.11
C PRO A 52 -4.45 0.99 -17.07
N GLY A 53 -4.51 0.43 -15.86
CA GLY A 53 -4.97 -0.93 -15.65
C GLY A 53 -6.45 -1.05 -16.01
N GLU A 54 -6.85 -2.24 -16.44
CA GLU A 54 -8.26 -2.56 -16.56
C GLU A 54 -8.85 -2.68 -15.15
N ALA A 55 -9.99 -2.03 -14.89
CA ALA A 55 -10.59 -2.06 -13.56
C ALA A 55 -10.95 -3.50 -13.18
N ALA A 56 -10.33 -4.04 -12.12
CA ALA A 56 -10.64 -5.38 -11.66
C ALA A 56 -12.07 -5.47 -11.11
N ILE A 57 -12.76 -6.57 -11.45
CA ILE A 57 -14.05 -6.91 -10.85
C ILE A 57 -13.80 -7.46 -9.44
N GLY A 58 -14.59 -7.02 -8.46
CA GLY A 58 -14.56 -7.54 -7.09
C GLY A 58 -13.71 -6.74 -6.10
N LEU A 59 -13.26 -5.54 -6.46
CA LEU A 59 -12.61 -4.62 -5.52
C LEU A 59 -13.60 -4.12 -4.46
N THR A 60 -13.10 -3.93 -3.23
CA THR A 60 -13.85 -3.22 -2.20
C THR A 60 -13.92 -1.73 -2.52
N GLU A 61 -14.89 -1.01 -1.94
CA GLU A 61 -14.98 0.45 -2.07
C GLU A 61 -13.68 1.14 -1.63
N ALA A 62 -13.06 0.67 -0.54
CA ALA A 62 -11.82 1.21 -0.02
C ALA A 62 -10.63 0.98 -0.97
N GLN A 63 -10.58 -0.16 -1.64
CA GLN A 63 -9.57 -0.44 -2.68
C GLN A 63 -9.78 0.45 -3.91
N SER A 64 -11.01 0.51 -4.41
CA SER A 64 -11.35 1.34 -5.58
C SER A 64 -11.06 2.82 -5.33
N ALA A 65 -11.27 3.31 -4.11
CA ALA A 65 -11.02 4.71 -3.76
C ALA A 65 -9.54 5.12 -3.83
N LEU A 66 -8.59 4.18 -3.79
CA LEU A 66 -7.16 4.49 -3.92
C LEU A 66 -6.71 4.71 -5.37
N MET A 67 -7.48 4.23 -6.35
CA MET A 67 -7.11 4.31 -7.77
C MET A 67 -6.94 5.75 -8.24
N GLY A 68 -5.99 5.96 -9.16
CA GLY A 68 -5.75 7.24 -9.83
C GLY A 68 -4.48 7.95 -9.40
N HIS A 69 -4.41 9.25 -9.70
CA HIS A 69 -3.25 10.11 -9.48
C HIS A 69 -3.41 10.93 -8.21
N TRP A 70 -2.36 10.94 -7.40
CA TRP A 70 -2.25 11.65 -6.14
C TRP A 70 -1.06 12.59 -6.19
N VAL A 71 -1.33 13.87 -5.97
CA VAL A 71 -0.39 14.97 -6.21
C VAL A 71 -0.22 15.84 -4.98
N GLN A 72 0.59 16.89 -5.12
CA GLN A 72 0.81 17.90 -4.07
C GLN A 72 1.38 17.32 -2.76
N GLY A 73 2.05 16.17 -2.83
CA GLY A 73 2.76 15.61 -1.68
C GLY A 73 4.10 16.31 -1.45
N MET A 74 4.47 16.48 -0.19
CA MET A 74 5.81 16.88 0.22
C MET A 74 6.24 16.11 1.46
N TRP A 75 7.41 15.46 1.37
CA TRP A 75 8.06 14.84 2.51
C TRP A 75 8.59 15.90 3.48
N GLU A 76 8.85 15.54 4.73
CA GLU A 76 9.43 16.47 5.73
C GLU A 76 10.80 17.04 5.30
N SER A 77 11.49 16.34 4.40
CA SER A 77 12.74 16.81 3.78
C SER A 77 12.55 17.92 2.74
N GLY A 78 11.31 18.34 2.45
CA GLY A 78 10.99 19.33 1.42
C GLY A 78 10.97 18.77 0.00
N VAL A 79 11.01 17.45 -0.16
CA VAL A 79 11.00 16.80 -1.48
C VAL A 79 9.57 16.59 -1.95
N CYS A 80 9.24 17.13 -3.12
CA CYS A 80 7.95 16.92 -3.79
C CYS A 80 7.71 15.43 -4.07
N HIS A 81 6.45 15.02 -3.99
CA HIS A 81 6.04 13.63 -4.12
C HIS A 81 4.69 13.49 -4.80
N THR A 82 4.59 12.50 -5.68
CA THR A 82 3.32 12.03 -6.24
C THR A 82 3.24 10.51 -6.21
N LEU A 83 2.02 10.01 -6.21
CA LEU A 83 1.73 8.59 -6.27
C LEU A 83 0.65 8.36 -7.33
N SER A 84 0.88 7.44 -8.25
CA SER A 84 -0.18 6.94 -9.14
C SER A 84 -0.47 5.49 -8.78
N VAL A 85 -1.73 5.16 -8.52
CA VAL A 85 -2.19 3.78 -8.38
C VAL A 85 -2.85 3.40 -9.71
N GLU A 86 -2.11 2.64 -10.52
CA GLU A 86 -2.45 2.36 -11.91
C GLU A 86 -3.39 1.16 -12.05
N ASP A 87 -3.25 0.18 -11.15
CA ASP A 87 -3.98 -1.08 -11.18
C ASP A 87 -4.08 -1.65 -9.76
N ILE A 88 -5.22 -2.26 -9.43
CA ILE A 88 -5.42 -3.10 -8.25
C ILE A 88 -6.17 -4.34 -8.71
N GLN A 89 -5.56 -5.50 -8.48
CA GLN A 89 -6.13 -6.79 -8.81
C GLN A 89 -7.05 -7.30 -7.69
N ALA A 90 -7.92 -8.26 -8.01
CA ALA A 90 -8.87 -8.82 -7.05
C ALA A 90 -8.23 -9.48 -5.82
N ASP A 91 -6.97 -9.91 -5.93
CA ASP A 91 -6.18 -10.44 -4.81
C ASP A 91 -5.52 -9.35 -3.94
N GLY A 92 -5.74 -8.08 -4.27
CA GLY A 92 -5.14 -6.92 -3.62
C GLY A 92 -3.75 -6.54 -4.14
N THR A 93 -3.19 -7.24 -5.12
CA THR A 93 -1.93 -6.84 -5.76
C THR A 93 -2.13 -5.51 -6.48
N ALA A 94 -1.25 -4.54 -6.24
CA ALA A 94 -1.34 -3.22 -6.86
C ALA A 94 -0.09 -2.86 -7.65
N ARG A 95 -0.28 -2.13 -8.75
CA ARG A 95 0.79 -1.53 -9.53
C ARG A 95 0.77 -0.03 -9.31
N VAL A 96 1.88 0.50 -8.81
CA VAL A 96 1.99 1.91 -8.40
C VAL A 96 3.18 2.57 -9.04
N VAL A 97 3.05 3.85 -9.39
CA VAL A 97 4.18 4.71 -9.75
C VAL A 97 4.44 5.63 -8.57
N PHE A 98 5.63 5.48 -7.99
CA PHE A 98 6.14 6.32 -6.91
C PHE A 98 7.14 7.31 -7.50
N ALA A 99 6.85 8.61 -7.40
CA ALA A 99 7.70 9.65 -7.94
C ALA A 99 8.07 10.71 -6.90
N ASN A 100 9.32 11.15 -6.95
CA ASN A 100 9.86 12.22 -6.14
C ASN A 100 10.49 13.27 -7.04
N GLY A 101 10.31 14.54 -6.67
CA GLY A 101 10.97 15.67 -7.29
C GLY A 101 12.47 15.72 -7.00
N PRO A 102 13.18 16.71 -7.57
CA PRO A 102 14.59 16.92 -7.26
C PRO A 102 14.78 17.27 -5.79
N SER A 103 15.96 16.94 -5.26
CA SER A 103 16.42 17.37 -3.95
C SER A 103 17.83 17.97 -4.04
N ALA A 104 18.35 18.51 -2.93
CA ALA A 104 19.71 19.03 -2.88
C ALA A 104 20.79 17.96 -3.16
N VAL A 105 20.47 16.66 -2.99
CA VAL A 105 21.44 15.56 -3.02
C VAL A 105 21.09 14.46 -4.02
N ALA A 106 19.94 14.52 -4.68
CA ALA A 106 19.48 13.51 -5.62
C ALA A 106 18.61 14.11 -6.75
N PRO A 107 18.76 13.62 -7.99
CA PRO A 107 17.89 13.99 -9.10
C PRO A 107 16.44 13.50 -8.86
N PRO A 108 15.45 14.03 -9.62
CA PRO A 108 14.09 13.51 -9.54
C PRO A 108 14.06 12.03 -9.93
N THR A 109 13.15 11.27 -9.33
CA THR A 109 13.00 9.85 -9.60
C THR A 109 11.55 9.50 -9.79
N ALA A 110 11.27 8.51 -10.64
CA ALA A 110 9.96 7.92 -10.80
C ALA A 110 10.19 6.45 -11.07
N ARG A 111 9.40 5.61 -10.41
CA ARG A 111 9.57 4.16 -10.52
C ARG A 111 8.23 3.48 -10.34
N ARG A 112 8.03 2.43 -11.13
CA ARG A 112 6.90 1.53 -10.98
C ARG A 112 7.26 0.43 -9.99
N VAL A 113 6.38 0.18 -9.04
CA VAL A 113 6.57 -0.77 -7.93
C VAL A 113 5.31 -1.61 -7.80
N THR A 114 5.47 -2.86 -7.39
CA THR A 114 4.36 -3.72 -7.01
C THR A 114 4.13 -3.61 -5.50
N GLY A 115 2.88 -3.39 -5.12
CA GLY A 115 2.44 -3.34 -3.72
C GLY A 115 1.26 -4.25 -3.46
N THR A 116 0.72 -4.16 -2.25
CA THR A 116 -0.50 -4.84 -1.83
C THR A 116 -1.45 -3.85 -1.17
N VAL A 117 -2.74 -4.03 -1.40
CA VAL A 117 -3.82 -3.24 -0.81
C VAL A 117 -4.71 -4.17 0.00
N SER A 118 -4.81 -3.92 1.30
CA SER A 118 -5.73 -4.66 2.16
C SER A 118 -7.19 -4.38 1.78
N GLU A 119 -8.11 -5.25 2.21
CA GLU A 119 -9.56 -5.02 2.04
C GLU A 119 -10.02 -3.68 2.65
N SER A 120 -9.33 -3.22 3.70
CA SER A 120 -9.55 -1.93 4.36
C SER A 120 -8.93 -0.72 3.65
N GLY A 121 -8.32 -0.89 2.47
CA GLY A 121 -7.76 0.21 1.67
C GLY A 121 -6.43 0.75 2.20
N ILE A 122 -5.59 -0.11 2.80
CA ILE A 122 -4.20 0.27 3.13
C ILE A 122 -3.28 -0.30 2.06
N LEU A 123 -2.69 0.60 1.26
CA LEU A 123 -1.65 0.28 0.28
C LEU A 123 -0.29 0.18 0.99
N ARG A 124 0.49 -0.86 0.68
CA ARG A 124 1.86 -1.05 1.17
C ARG A 124 2.79 -1.58 0.08
N PHE A 125 4.04 -1.12 0.09
CA PHE A 125 5.10 -1.65 -0.77
C PHE A 125 6.48 -1.31 -0.20
N THR A 126 7.51 -1.98 -0.72
CA THR A 126 8.90 -1.72 -0.35
C THR A 126 9.66 -1.22 -1.57
N LEU A 127 10.42 -0.14 -1.38
CA LEU A 127 11.29 0.42 -2.42
C LEU A 127 12.58 -0.41 -2.57
N PRO A 128 13.30 -0.34 -3.71
CA PRO A 128 14.52 -1.10 -3.92
C PRO A 128 15.64 -0.85 -2.89
N ASP A 129 15.59 0.30 -2.22
CA ASP A 129 16.53 0.67 -1.16
C ASP A 129 16.09 0.18 0.24
N GLY A 130 15.04 -0.64 0.31
CA GLY A 130 14.52 -1.21 1.56
C GLY A 130 13.56 -0.30 2.32
N ALA A 131 13.29 0.93 1.86
CA ALA A 131 12.27 1.76 2.51
C ALA A 131 10.87 1.16 2.37
N GLU A 132 10.16 1.12 3.48
CA GLU A 132 8.77 0.69 3.53
C GLU A 132 7.85 1.89 3.36
N VAL A 133 6.87 1.76 2.48
CA VAL A 133 5.92 2.84 2.20
C VAL A 133 4.51 2.32 2.41
N SER A 134 3.66 3.15 2.99
CA SER A 134 2.25 2.83 3.19
C SER A 134 1.34 4.04 3.02
N TYR A 135 0.16 3.83 2.43
CA TYR A 135 -0.85 4.86 2.24
C TYR A 135 -2.24 4.37 2.63
N ALA A 136 -3.09 5.30 3.05
CA ALA A 136 -4.51 5.07 3.30
C ALA A 136 -5.29 6.36 3.04
N LEU A 137 -6.53 6.23 2.59
CA LEU A 137 -7.39 7.37 2.29
C LEU A 137 -8.09 7.88 3.55
N ASP A 138 -8.04 9.19 3.79
CA ASP A 138 -8.69 9.92 4.88
C ASP A 138 -9.59 11.00 4.26
N GLY A 139 -10.84 10.62 3.96
CA GLY A 139 -11.74 11.44 3.16
C GLY A 139 -11.20 11.64 1.74
N GLU A 140 -10.81 12.87 1.41
CA GLU A 140 -10.22 13.20 0.10
C GLU A 140 -8.68 13.27 0.13
N ILE A 141 -8.07 13.09 1.31
CA ILE A 141 -6.62 13.19 1.49
C ILE A 141 -6.01 11.80 1.55
N LEU A 142 -5.06 11.52 0.67
CA LEU A 142 -4.26 10.32 0.77
C LEU A 142 -3.12 10.54 1.77
N ARG A 143 -3.18 9.83 2.90
CA ARG A 143 -2.19 9.88 3.97
C ARG A 143 -1.13 8.83 3.73
N GLY A 144 0.13 9.26 3.67
CA GLY A 144 1.27 8.40 3.38
C GLY A 144 2.34 8.44 4.46
N VAL A 145 3.09 7.35 4.57
CA VAL A 145 4.27 7.24 5.44
C VAL A 145 5.35 6.48 4.70
N LEU A 146 6.56 7.05 4.71
CA LEU A 146 7.80 6.37 4.33
C LEU A 146 8.60 6.07 5.61
N ARG A 147 9.04 4.81 5.76
CA ARG A 147 9.93 4.38 6.85
C ARG A 147 11.25 3.88 6.27
N ARG A 148 12.36 4.39 6.79
CA ARG A 148 13.71 3.95 6.42
C ARG A 148 14.61 4.04 7.65
N ASP A 149 15.31 2.95 7.97
CA ASP A 149 16.30 2.90 9.05
C ASP A 149 15.78 3.46 10.39
N GLY A 150 14.52 3.16 10.72
CA GLY A 150 13.86 3.65 11.95
C GLY A 150 13.34 5.09 11.88
N THR A 151 13.69 5.85 10.84
CA THR A 151 13.15 7.19 10.56
C THR A 151 11.82 7.07 9.84
N MET A 152 10.85 7.91 10.22
CA MET A 152 9.51 7.97 9.64
C MET A 152 9.30 9.37 9.06
N SER A 153 8.90 9.44 7.79
CA SER A 153 8.50 10.69 7.13
C SER A 153 7.04 10.57 6.68
N PRO A 154 6.12 11.37 7.25
CA PRO A 154 4.74 11.44 6.78
C PRO A 154 4.63 12.27 5.50
N VAL A 155 3.53 12.08 4.77
CA VAL A 155 3.10 12.90 3.63
C VAL A 155 1.58 12.90 3.55
N ALA A 156 1.01 13.94 2.96
CA ALA A 156 -0.39 13.99 2.58
C ALA A 156 -0.49 14.44 1.12
N LEU A 157 -1.39 13.82 0.35
CA LEU A 157 -1.61 14.10 -1.07
C LEU A 157 -3.09 14.35 -1.33
N THR A 158 -3.37 15.09 -2.40
CA THR A 158 -4.72 15.32 -2.94
C THR A 158 -4.89 14.58 -4.25
N ARG A 159 -6.14 14.37 -4.64
CA ARG A 159 -6.46 13.82 -5.96
C ARG A 159 -6.08 14.84 -7.04
N GLY A 160 -5.36 14.39 -8.06
CA GLY A 160 -4.97 15.17 -9.25
C GLY A 160 -5.96 15.07 -10.40
#